data_AF-K1RDQ9-F1
#
_entry.id   AF-K1RDQ9-F1
#
_cell.length_a   1.000
_cell.length_b   1.000
_cell.length_c   1.000
_cell.angle_alpha   90.00
_cell.angle_beta   90.00
_cell.angle_gamma   90.00
#
_symmetry.space_group_name_H-M   'P 1'
#
loop_
_entity.id
_entity.type
_entity.pdbx_description
1 polymer ?
#
loop_
_entity_poly.entity_id
_entity_poly.type
_entity_poly.pdbx_seq_one_letter_code
_entity_poly.pdbx_strand_id
1 'polypeptide(L)'
;MLLQVLGLFFLLAVAKAQVFSLGKCPTVKTQDPFDINKYLGDWYEIYKFEASFEGKQTCIRANYQLKEDGHIRVQNTGIEDGKNITAVGDGYAPDKNVPAKLQVRFSDKAPYGKYWVLDTDYDHYTLIYSCTDLAGLSHIEFAWILSRARTLDDQYKTKLFNLVTSYGIKTSNFQKEVQEGCS
;
A
#
# COMPACT_ATOMS: atom_id res chain seq x y z
N MET A 1 7.65 -55.48 18.44
CA MET A 1 8.53 -54.36 18.09
C MET A 1 7.78 -53.51 17.05
N LEU A 2 6.86 -52.65 17.51
CA LEU A 2 6.04 -51.81 16.63
C LEU A 2 6.80 -50.49 16.41
N LEU A 3 7.22 -50.24 15.17
CA LEU A 3 7.87 -48.98 14.77
C LEU A 3 6.86 -47.83 14.94
N GLN A 4 7.09 -46.94 15.91
CA GLN A 4 6.42 -45.64 15.97
C GLN A 4 7.04 -44.74 14.91
N VAL A 5 6.31 -44.48 13.83
CA VAL A 5 6.65 -43.44 12.86
C VAL A 5 6.31 -42.11 13.51
N LEU A 6 7.32 -41.42 14.07
CA LEU A 6 7.19 -40.03 14.47
C LEU A 6 7.00 -39.17 13.22
N GLY A 7 5.75 -38.79 12.94
CA GLY A 7 5.44 -37.76 11.96
C GLY A 7 5.98 -36.43 12.45
N LEU A 8 7.08 -35.95 11.85
CA LEU A 8 7.50 -34.56 11.96
C LEU A 8 6.44 -33.68 11.29
N PHE A 9 5.49 -33.18 12.06
CA PHE A 9 4.73 -32.00 11.66
C PHE A 9 5.68 -30.80 11.72
N PHE A 10 6.37 -30.54 10.62
CA PHE A 10 6.97 -29.22 10.39
C PHE A 10 5.81 -28.22 10.31
N LEU A 11 5.51 -27.58 11.44
CA LEU A 11 4.77 -26.32 11.45
C LEU A 11 5.63 -25.31 10.70
N LEU A 12 5.45 -25.23 9.39
CA LEU A 12 5.93 -24.12 8.58
C LEU A 12 5.21 -22.88 9.12
N ALA A 13 5.88 -22.15 10.00
CA ALA A 13 5.48 -20.79 10.32
C ALA A 13 5.55 -20.00 9.01
N VAL A 14 4.39 -19.71 8.43
CA VAL A 14 4.29 -18.90 7.21
C VAL A 14 4.65 -17.48 7.61
N ALA A 15 5.91 -17.10 7.42
CA ALA A 15 6.30 -15.71 7.47
C ALA A 15 5.56 -14.99 6.33
N LYS A 16 4.84 -13.90 6.65
CA LYS A 16 4.25 -13.06 5.60
C LYS A 16 5.39 -12.42 4.82
N ALA A 17 5.46 -12.73 3.53
CA ALA A 17 6.52 -12.28 2.64
C ALA A 17 5.95 -11.27 1.66
N GLN A 18 6.84 -10.39 1.16
CA GLN A 18 6.50 -9.44 0.10
C GLN A 18 5.78 -10.12 -1.06
N VAL A 19 4.78 -9.45 -1.64
CA VAL A 19 4.03 -10.00 -2.77
C VAL A 19 4.92 -10.04 -4.02
N PHE A 20 5.18 -11.25 -4.51
CA PHE A 20 5.86 -11.53 -5.78
C PHE A 20 4.88 -12.17 -6.76
N SER A 21 4.87 -11.66 -7.99
CA SER A 21 4.00 -12.14 -9.07
C SER A 21 4.84 -12.43 -10.33
N LEU A 22 4.42 -13.39 -11.14
CA LEU A 22 5.11 -13.78 -12.37
C LEU A 22 4.78 -12.83 -13.53
N GLY A 23 5.70 -12.71 -14.48
CA GLY A 23 5.58 -11.82 -15.63
C GLY A 23 5.87 -10.36 -15.31
N LYS A 24 5.61 -9.49 -16.29
CA LYS A 24 5.80 -8.05 -16.16
C LYS A 24 4.70 -7.40 -15.32
N CYS A 25 4.98 -6.21 -14.80
CA CYS A 25 3.97 -5.35 -14.19
C CYS A 25 2.76 -5.16 -15.12
N PRO A 26 1.54 -5.24 -14.59
CA PRO A 26 0.34 -4.99 -15.37
C PRO A 26 0.29 -3.54 -15.85
N THR A 27 -0.37 -3.32 -16.98
CA THR A 27 -0.66 -1.97 -17.45
C THR A 27 -1.90 -1.44 -16.74
N VAL A 28 -1.70 -0.44 -15.88
CA VAL A 28 -2.77 0.20 -15.11
C VAL A 28 -3.01 1.63 -15.60
N LYS A 29 -4.24 2.12 -15.44
CA LYS A 29 -4.55 3.54 -15.60
C LYS A 29 -4.51 4.21 -14.22
N THR A 30 -4.05 5.45 -14.20
CA THR A 30 -4.05 6.28 -13.00
C THR A 30 -5.20 7.28 -13.05
N GLN A 31 -5.57 7.79 -11.88
CA GLN A 31 -6.58 8.84 -11.72
C GLN A 31 -6.27 10.02 -12.66
N ASP A 32 -7.26 10.43 -13.45
CA ASP A 32 -7.17 11.56 -14.36
C ASP A 32 -8.55 12.21 -14.55
N PRO A 33 -8.75 13.49 -14.18
CA PRO A 33 -7.77 14.40 -13.58
C PRO A 33 -7.42 14.03 -12.13
N PHE A 34 -6.21 14.42 -11.69
CA PHE A 34 -5.77 14.28 -10.30
C PHE A 34 -5.37 15.63 -9.69
N ASP A 35 -6.02 15.99 -8.57
CA ASP A 35 -5.76 17.22 -7.82
C ASP A 35 -5.09 16.89 -6.48
N ILE A 36 -3.79 17.18 -6.39
CA ILE A 36 -3.01 16.90 -5.19
C ILE A 36 -3.54 17.65 -3.96
N ASN A 37 -4.11 18.85 -4.11
CA ASN A 37 -4.57 19.66 -2.98
C ASN A 37 -5.75 19.00 -2.27
N LYS A 38 -6.64 18.35 -3.03
CA LYS A 38 -7.76 17.57 -2.47
C LYS A 38 -7.30 16.26 -1.84
N TYR A 39 -6.13 15.77 -2.24
CA TYR A 39 -5.57 14.51 -1.74
C TYR A 39 -4.83 14.66 -0.39
N LEU A 40 -4.45 15.88 -0.01
CA LEU A 40 -3.72 16.16 1.24
C LEU A 40 -4.51 15.75 2.49
N GLY A 41 -3.81 15.71 3.62
CA GLY A 41 -4.38 15.38 4.92
C GLY A 41 -4.27 13.90 5.27
N ASP A 42 -5.13 13.47 6.21
CA ASP A 42 -5.10 12.12 6.78
C ASP A 42 -5.78 11.09 5.88
N TRP A 43 -5.16 9.91 5.80
CA TRP A 43 -5.69 8.70 5.19
C TRP A 43 -5.34 7.51 6.09
N TYR A 44 -6.33 6.67 6.37
CA TYR A 44 -6.18 5.45 7.18
C TYR A 44 -6.07 4.25 6.26
N GLU A 45 -5.10 3.40 6.49
CA GLU A 45 -4.92 2.18 5.70
C GLU A 45 -5.98 1.14 6.08
N ILE A 46 -6.76 0.68 5.09
CA ILE A 46 -7.86 -0.27 5.33
C ILE A 46 -7.53 -1.65 4.75
N TYR A 47 -6.95 -1.67 3.56
CA TYR A 47 -6.43 -2.88 2.94
C TYR A 47 -5.07 -2.64 2.35
N LYS A 48 -4.17 -3.60 2.49
CA LYS A 48 -2.84 -3.55 1.87
C LYS A 48 -2.40 -4.89 1.35
N PHE A 49 -1.51 -4.88 0.37
CA PHE A 49 -0.65 -6.04 0.11
C PHE A 49 0.40 -6.12 1.21
N GLU A 50 0.98 -7.30 1.43
CA GLU A 50 2.10 -7.41 2.37
C GLU A 50 3.21 -6.44 1.96
N ALA A 51 3.54 -5.52 2.86
CA ALA A 51 4.60 -4.54 2.72
C ALA A 51 5.58 -4.74 3.87
N SER A 52 6.61 -5.56 3.64
CA SER A 52 7.50 -6.03 4.72
C SER A 52 8.18 -4.90 5.51
N PHE A 53 8.34 -3.72 4.90
CA PHE A 53 8.90 -2.53 5.54
C PHE A 53 7.96 -1.86 6.57
N GLU A 54 6.66 -2.17 6.55
CA GLU A 54 5.70 -1.66 7.54
C GLU A 54 5.71 -2.51 8.83
N GLY A 55 6.33 -3.69 8.81
CA GLY A 55 6.43 -4.56 9.97
C GLY A 55 5.06 -5.08 10.42
N LYS A 56 4.85 -5.21 11.73
CA LYS A 56 3.59 -5.69 12.32
C LYS A 56 2.74 -4.55 12.86
N GLN A 57 2.93 -3.34 12.33
CA GLN A 57 2.18 -2.17 12.74
C GLN A 57 0.68 -2.38 12.52
N THR A 58 -0.12 -1.87 13.46
CA THR A 58 -1.56 -1.65 13.31
C THR A 58 -1.86 -0.15 13.30
N CYS A 59 -3.11 0.23 13.06
CA CYS A 59 -3.57 1.61 13.15
C CYS A 59 -2.82 2.56 12.21
N ILE A 60 -2.36 2.04 11.07
CA ILE A 60 -1.53 2.81 10.14
C ILE A 60 -2.34 3.97 9.55
N ARG A 61 -1.77 5.17 9.67
CA ARG A 61 -2.29 6.41 9.10
C ARG A 61 -1.18 7.12 8.36
N ALA A 62 -1.46 7.52 7.12
CA ALA A 62 -0.64 8.41 6.32
C ALA A 62 -1.19 9.83 6.39
N ASN A 63 -0.34 10.80 6.67
CA ASN A 63 -0.65 12.22 6.53
C ASN A 63 0.19 12.82 5.41
N TYR A 64 -0.46 13.47 4.45
CA TYR A 64 0.17 14.14 3.32
C TYR A 64 0.10 15.66 3.48
N GLN A 65 1.26 16.33 3.41
CA GLN A 65 1.34 17.78 3.50
C GLN A 65 2.17 18.33 2.35
N LEU A 66 1.67 19.37 1.68
CA LEU A 66 2.42 20.06 0.64
C LEU A 66 3.53 20.90 1.29
N LYS A 67 4.74 20.82 0.73
CA LYS A 67 5.90 21.64 1.10
C LYS A 67 6.03 22.84 0.15
N GLU A 68 6.80 23.84 0.58
CA GLU A 68 7.06 25.06 -0.21
C GLU A 68 7.76 24.79 -1.55
N ASP A 69 8.56 23.72 -1.63
CA ASP A 69 9.27 23.27 -2.84
C ASP A 69 8.37 22.48 -3.81
N GLY A 70 7.08 22.31 -3.49
CA GLY A 70 6.10 21.55 -4.28
C GLY A 70 6.18 20.03 -4.10
N HIS A 71 7.09 19.52 -3.27
CA HIS A 71 7.07 18.13 -2.83
C HIS A 71 6.03 17.93 -1.72
N ILE A 72 5.82 16.68 -1.35
CA ILE A 72 4.84 16.23 -0.37
C ILE A 72 5.60 15.56 0.77
N ARG A 73 5.43 16.09 1.98
CA ARG A 73 5.81 15.37 3.19
C ARG A 73 4.82 14.22 3.39
N VAL A 74 5.33 13.00 3.47
CA VAL A 74 4.54 11.80 3.75
C VAL A 74 4.88 11.33 5.15
N GLN A 75 3.95 11.45 6.10
CA GLN A 75 4.16 10.99 7.47
C GLN A 75 3.25 9.80 7.76
N ASN A 76 3.84 8.62 7.88
CA ASN A 76 3.16 7.42 8.33
C ASN A 76 3.31 7.26 9.85
N THR A 77 2.20 6.98 10.53
CA THR A 77 2.18 6.62 11.95
C THR A 77 1.44 5.30 12.12
N GLY A 78 1.89 4.44 13.03
CA GLY A 78 1.25 3.18 13.37
C GLY A 78 1.59 2.75 14.80
N ILE A 79 1.06 1.62 15.24
CA ILE A 79 1.30 1.04 16.57
C ILE A 79 1.96 -0.33 16.41
N GLU A 80 3.11 -0.55 17.04
CA GLU A 80 3.76 -1.86 17.12
C GLU A 80 4.15 -2.14 18.58
N ASP A 81 3.77 -3.30 19.10
CA ASP A 81 3.99 -3.70 20.50
C ASP A 81 3.56 -2.63 21.53
N GLY A 82 2.42 -1.98 21.25
CA GLY A 82 1.84 -0.93 22.10
C GLY A 82 2.56 0.42 22.04
N LYS A 83 3.51 0.61 21.12
CA LYS A 83 4.26 1.86 20.93
C LYS A 83 3.93 2.50 19.60
N ASN A 84 3.85 3.83 19.59
CA ASN A 84 3.71 4.59 18.36
C ASN A 84 5.01 4.55 17.57
N ILE A 85 4.91 4.12 16.32
CA ILE A 85 5.96 4.14 15.31
C ILE A 85 5.67 5.27 14.34
N THR A 86 6.71 5.94 13.86
CA THR A 86 6.58 7.04 12.88
C THR A 86 7.67 6.93 11.83
N ALA A 87 7.27 7.05 10.57
CA ALA A 87 8.16 7.17 9.43
C ALA A 87 7.80 8.44 8.64
N VAL A 88 8.79 9.29 8.42
CA VAL A 88 8.63 10.52 7.62
C VAL A 88 9.40 10.35 6.32
N GLY A 89 8.72 10.62 5.22
CA GLY A 89 9.24 10.53 3.87
C GLY A 89 8.93 11.76 3.04
N ASP A 90 9.42 11.70 1.82
CA ASP A 90 9.26 12.71 0.79
C ASP A 90 8.64 12.08 -0.46
N GLY A 91 7.74 12.80 -1.12
CA GLY A 91 7.18 12.39 -2.39
C GLY A 91 6.92 13.54 -3.33
N TYR A 92 6.80 13.24 -4.62
CA TYR A 92 6.52 14.22 -5.67
C TYR A 92 5.96 13.53 -6.91
N ALA A 93 5.36 14.30 -7.82
CA ALA A 93 4.98 13.84 -9.16
C ALA A 93 6.09 14.21 -10.16
N PRO A 94 6.83 13.24 -10.74
CA PRO A 94 7.90 13.55 -11.69
C PRO A 94 7.42 14.15 -13.01
N ASP A 95 6.22 13.78 -13.46
CA ASP A 95 5.58 14.30 -14.67
C ASP A 95 4.27 15.01 -14.31
N LYS A 96 4.22 16.31 -14.56
CA LYS A 96 3.05 17.15 -14.27
C LYS A 96 1.84 16.83 -15.16
N ASN A 97 2.05 16.18 -16.31
CA ASN A 97 0.96 15.77 -17.20
C ASN A 97 0.25 14.50 -16.72
N VAL A 98 0.87 13.74 -15.80
CA VAL A 98 0.26 12.54 -15.20
C VAL A 98 0.43 12.61 -13.68
N PRO A 99 -0.21 13.59 -13.01
CA PRO A 99 0.11 13.96 -11.64
C PRO A 99 -0.25 12.88 -10.59
N ALA A 100 -1.05 11.88 -10.97
CA ALA A 100 -1.34 10.71 -10.14
C ALA A 100 -0.21 9.67 -10.10
N LYS A 101 0.84 9.80 -10.91
CA LYS A 101 2.04 8.94 -10.88
C LYS A 101 3.10 9.56 -9.97
N LEU A 102 2.89 9.47 -8.68
CA LEU A 102 3.86 9.96 -7.70
C LEU A 102 5.01 8.97 -7.50
N GLN A 103 6.06 9.47 -6.86
CA GLN A 103 7.09 8.65 -6.25
C GLN A 103 7.30 9.07 -4.80
N VAL A 104 7.69 8.12 -3.94
CA VAL A 104 7.92 8.35 -2.51
C VAL A 104 9.20 7.68 -2.03
N ARG A 105 9.86 8.25 -1.01
CA ARG A 105 10.97 7.61 -0.28
C ARG A 105 10.90 7.95 1.20
N PHE A 106 11.42 7.07 2.04
CA PHE A 106 11.50 7.26 3.51
C PHE A 106 12.93 7.32 4.05
N SER A 107 13.93 7.39 3.15
CA SER A 107 15.34 7.57 3.48
C SER A 107 16.05 8.21 2.30
N ASP A 108 16.91 9.20 2.54
CA ASP A 108 17.66 9.88 1.47
C ASP A 108 18.65 8.96 0.75
N LYS A 109 18.99 7.82 1.36
CA LYS A 109 19.86 6.79 0.77
C LYS A 109 19.08 5.78 -0.07
N ALA A 110 17.76 5.77 0.02
CA ALA A 110 16.90 4.85 -0.74
C ALA A 110 16.44 5.51 -2.05
N PRO A 111 16.30 4.73 -3.13
CA PRO A 111 15.65 5.21 -4.34
C PRO A 111 14.18 5.51 -4.06
N TYR A 112 13.62 6.41 -4.86
CA TYR A 112 12.18 6.65 -4.87
C TYR A 112 11.42 5.44 -5.41
N GLY A 113 10.42 4.98 -4.66
CA GLY A 113 9.47 3.96 -5.07
C GLY A 113 8.26 4.58 -5.77
N LYS A 114 7.65 3.84 -6.70
CA LYS A 114 6.41 4.29 -7.36
C LYS A 114 5.26 4.34 -6.36
N TYR A 115 4.44 5.37 -6.44
CA TYR A 115 3.20 5.52 -5.69
C TYR A 115 2.14 6.04 -6.67
N TRP A 116 1.43 5.13 -7.33
CA TRP A 116 0.48 5.51 -8.38
C TRP A 116 -0.94 5.46 -7.85
N VAL A 117 -1.63 6.60 -7.85
CA VAL A 117 -3.05 6.68 -7.48
C VAL A 117 -3.87 6.19 -8.68
N LEU A 118 -4.52 5.05 -8.53
CA LEU A 118 -5.32 4.44 -9.59
C LEU A 118 -6.72 5.04 -9.67
N ASP A 119 -7.36 5.24 -8.52
CA ASP A 119 -8.71 5.81 -8.40
C ASP A 119 -8.86 6.44 -7.01
N THR A 120 -9.43 7.63 -6.93
CA THR A 120 -9.79 8.29 -5.67
C THR A 120 -10.94 9.23 -5.90
N ASP A 121 -11.83 9.32 -4.91
CA ASP A 121 -12.85 10.37 -4.85
C ASP A 121 -12.45 11.52 -3.92
N TYR A 122 -11.22 11.49 -3.40
CA TYR A 122 -10.61 12.45 -2.46
C TYR A 122 -11.24 12.48 -1.06
N ASP A 123 -12.53 12.19 -0.95
CA ASP A 123 -13.33 12.40 0.26
C ASP A 123 -13.60 11.12 1.05
N HIS A 124 -13.49 9.95 0.42
CA HIS A 124 -13.78 8.68 1.08
C HIS A 124 -12.66 7.68 0.91
N TYR A 125 -12.12 7.49 -0.30
CA TYR A 125 -11.16 6.43 -0.56
C TYR A 125 -10.06 6.85 -1.55
N THR A 126 -8.97 6.08 -1.52
CA THR A 126 -7.95 6.07 -2.56
C THR A 126 -7.40 4.66 -2.74
N LEU A 127 -7.19 4.27 -3.99
CA LEU A 127 -6.50 3.04 -4.37
C LEU A 127 -5.13 3.41 -4.94
N ILE A 128 -4.08 2.88 -4.33
CA ILE A 128 -2.70 3.08 -4.73
C ILE A 128 -2.10 1.76 -5.17
N TYR A 129 -1.26 1.82 -6.20
CA TYR A 129 -0.49 0.69 -6.69
C TYR A 129 0.97 1.06 -6.91
N SER A 130 1.86 0.11 -6.64
CA SER A 130 3.28 0.19 -6.92
C SER A 130 3.73 -1.14 -7.52
N CYS A 131 4.48 -1.09 -8.61
CA CYS A 131 5.02 -2.29 -9.23
C CYS A 131 6.41 -2.05 -9.82
N THR A 132 7.31 -2.97 -9.55
CA THR A 132 8.68 -2.99 -10.06
C THR A 132 8.97 -4.31 -10.72
N ASP A 133 9.25 -4.25 -12.02
CA ASP A 133 9.70 -5.40 -12.81
C ASP A 133 11.06 -5.91 -12.33
N LEU A 134 11.19 -7.23 -12.25
CA LEU A 134 12.42 -7.95 -11.97
C LEU A 134 12.84 -8.71 -13.23
N ALA A 135 13.71 -8.08 -14.02
CA ALA A 135 14.25 -8.62 -15.27
C ALA A 135 13.18 -9.12 -16.27
N GLY A 136 11.93 -8.65 -16.15
CA GLY A 136 10.80 -9.02 -17.01
C GLY A 136 10.25 -10.44 -16.82
N LEU A 137 10.75 -11.21 -15.84
CA LEU A 137 10.29 -12.56 -15.53
C LEU A 137 9.30 -12.59 -14.36
N SER A 138 9.44 -11.64 -13.46
CA SER A 138 8.57 -11.44 -12.31
C SER A 138 8.50 -9.97 -11.96
N HIS A 139 7.66 -9.62 -11.00
CA HIS A 139 7.61 -8.29 -10.42
C HIS A 139 7.29 -8.36 -8.93
N ILE A 140 7.71 -7.31 -8.23
CA ILE A 140 7.24 -7.01 -6.88
C ILE A 140 6.12 -5.99 -7.00
N GLU A 141 5.04 -6.23 -6.29
CA GLU A 141 3.91 -5.31 -6.26
C GLU A 141 3.47 -5.00 -4.84
N PHE A 142 2.89 -3.81 -4.71
CA PHE A 142 2.24 -3.32 -3.52
C PHE A 142 0.95 -2.65 -3.94
N ALA A 143 -0.07 -2.77 -3.11
CA ALA A 143 -1.31 -2.06 -3.29
C ALA A 143 -1.82 -1.62 -1.92
N TRP A 144 -2.42 -0.44 -1.86
CA TRP A 144 -3.06 0.08 -0.66
C TRP A 144 -4.42 0.63 -1.02
N ILE A 145 -5.41 0.34 -0.19
CA ILE A 145 -6.69 1.02 -0.17
C ILE A 145 -6.73 1.79 1.15
N LEU A 146 -6.74 3.10 1.04
CA LEU A 146 -6.86 3.99 2.19
C LEU A 146 -8.25 4.63 2.20
N SER A 147 -8.69 5.06 3.38
CA SER A 147 -9.95 5.75 3.60
C SER A 147 -9.76 7.02 4.42
N ARG A 148 -10.64 8.02 4.25
CA ARG A 148 -10.68 9.19 5.14
C ARG A 148 -11.19 8.86 6.54
N ALA A 149 -11.85 7.71 6.70
CA ALA A 149 -12.24 7.15 7.99
C ALA A 149 -11.46 5.88 8.30
N ARG A 150 -11.47 5.42 9.56
CA ARG A 150 -10.90 4.13 9.98
C ARG A 150 -11.67 2.90 9.46
N THR A 151 -12.73 3.13 8.70
CA THR A 151 -13.55 2.12 8.04
C THR A 151 -13.73 2.48 6.56
N LEU A 152 -14.17 1.52 5.76
CA LEU A 152 -14.51 1.72 4.36
C LEU A 152 -15.84 1.03 4.07
N ASP A 153 -16.76 1.75 3.43
CA ASP A 153 -18.04 1.18 3.04
C ASP A 153 -17.87 0.07 2.00
N ASP A 154 -18.74 -0.94 2.08
CA ASP A 154 -18.68 -2.11 1.20
C ASP A 154 -18.85 -1.77 -0.29
N GLN A 155 -19.56 -0.68 -0.60
CA GLN A 155 -19.68 -0.18 -1.97
C GLN A 155 -18.33 0.22 -2.56
N TYR A 156 -17.51 0.95 -1.80
CA TYR A 156 -16.19 1.40 -2.25
C TYR A 156 -15.22 0.23 -2.30
N LYS A 157 -15.25 -0.65 -1.30
CA LYS A 157 -14.48 -1.89 -1.31
C LYS A 157 -14.76 -2.71 -2.56
N THR A 158 -16.03 -2.98 -2.86
CA THR A 158 -16.44 -3.75 -4.04
C THR A 158 -15.97 -3.07 -5.33
N LYS A 159 -16.17 -1.76 -5.46
CA LYS A 159 -15.69 -0.97 -6.61
C LYS A 159 -14.18 -1.15 -6.82
N LEU A 160 -13.39 -0.91 -5.78
CA LEU A 160 -11.93 -0.91 -5.85
C LEU A 160 -11.37 -2.32 -6.10
N PHE A 161 -11.92 -3.35 -5.47
CA PHE A 161 -11.52 -4.74 -5.71
C PHE A 161 -11.83 -5.17 -7.15
N ASN A 162 -12.97 -4.76 -7.70
CA ASN A 162 -13.31 -5.01 -9.11
C ASN A 162 -12.33 -4.30 -10.05
N LEU A 163 -11.96 -3.05 -9.75
CA LEU A 163 -10.98 -2.30 -10.53
C LEU A 163 -9.60 -2.99 -10.54
N VAL A 164 -9.10 -3.41 -9.37
CA VAL A 164 -7.85 -4.17 -9.24
C VAL A 164 -7.90 -5.47 -10.05
N THR A 165 -9.01 -6.20 -9.94
CA THR A 165 -9.24 -7.45 -10.69
C THR A 165 -9.25 -7.21 -12.21
N SER A 166 -9.81 -6.07 -12.66
CA SER A 166 -9.85 -5.72 -14.09
C SER A 166 -8.46 -5.49 -14.70
N TYR A 167 -7.45 -5.16 -13.88
CA TYR A 167 -6.05 -5.09 -14.30
C TYR A 167 -5.31 -6.43 -14.22
N GLY A 168 -6.01 -7.52 -13.87
CA GLY A 168 -5.42 -8.84 -13.69
C GLY A 168 -4.62 -8.99 -12.39
N ILE A 169 -4.74 -8.03 -11.47
CA ILE A 169 -4.07 -8.07 -10.16
C ILE A 169 -4.93 -8.90 -9.20
N LYS A 170 -4.28 -9.78 -8.43
CA LYS A 170 -4.98 -10.69 -7.50
C LYS A 170 -5.40 -9.97 -6.23
N THR A 171 -6.70 -9.76 -6.06
CA THR A 171 -7.28 -9.16 -4.85
C THR A 171 -7.12 -10.04 -3.60
N SER A 172 -6.85 -11.34 -3.76
CA SER A 172 -6.51 -12.25 -2.65
C SER A 172 -5.22 -11.87 -1.92
N ASN A 173 -4.38 -11.01 -2.51
CA ASN A 173 -3.17 -10.49 -1.88
C ASN A 173 -3.48 -9.38 -0.87
N PHE A 174 -4.68 -8.79 -0.90
CA PHE A 174 -5.09 -7.81 0.09
C PHE A 174 -5.31 -8.45 1.45
N GLN A 175 -4.76 -7.81 2.47
CA GLN A 175 -4.98 -8.07 3.87
C GLN A 175 -5.70 -6.87 4.46
N LYS A 176 -6.64 -7.13 5.39
CA LYS A 176 -7.31 -6.06 6.12
C LYS A 176 -6.39 -5.55 7.21
N GLU A 177 -6.17 -4.25 7.25
CA GLU A 177 -5.41 -3.57 8.28
C GLU A 177 -6.28 -3.40 9.54
N VAL A 178 -5.66 -3.49 10.72
CA VAL A 178 -6.37 -3.34 11.99
C VAL A 178 -6.48 -1.86 12.34
N GLN A 179 -7.68 -1.31 12.34
CA GLN A 179 -7.97 0.10 12.65
C GLN A 179 -8.88 0.28 13.89
N GLU A 180 -9.15 -0.80 14.61
CA GLU A 180 -9.92 -0.81 15.85
C GLU A 180 -8.99 -0.66 17.06
N GLY A 181 -9.47 -0.02 18.14
CA GLY A 181 -8.69 0.11 19.38
C GLY A 181 -7.48 1.03 19.29
N CYS A 182 -7.39 1.86 18.24
CA CYS A 182 -6.31 2.81 18.04
C CYS A 182 -6.44 4.01 19.00
N SER A 183 -5.54 4.08 19.98
CA SER A 183 -5.38 5.16 20.96
C SER A 183 -4.59 6.35 20.44
#